data_AF-A0AAU4QKU1-F1
#
_entry.id   AF-A0AAU4QKU1-F1
#
_cell.length_a   1.000
_cell.length_b   1.000
_cell.length_c   1.000
_cell.angle_alpha   90.00
_cell.angle_beta   90.00
_cell.angle_gamma   90.00
#
_symmetry.space_group_name_H-M   'P 1'
#
loop_
_entity.id
_entity.type
_entity.pdbx_description
1 polymer ?
#
loop_
_entity_poly.entity_id
_entity_poly.type
_entity_poly.pdbx_seq_one_letter_code
_entity_poly.pdbx_strand_id
1 'polypeptide(L)'
;MFGLSELAVILIVVIAVLAAKKLPELARSAGKSARILKAEARAMKEERASTGEQTEAGEGAAPRVIPGEALAPSNDTAPPTPPQSPQPGHPASEPPQARD
;
A
#
# COMPACT_ATOMS: atom_id res chain seq x y z
N MET A 1 25.37 29.74 30.06
CA MET A 1 24.31 29.75 29.03
C MET A 1 24.13 28.33 28.45
N PHE A 2 23.96 27.32 29.30
CA PHE A 2 23.94 25.90 28.90
C PHE A 2 22.83 25.16 29.67
N GLY A 3 21.58 25.47 29.35
CA GLY A 3 20.42 24.84 29.99
C GLY A 3 19.40 24.43 28.96
N LEU A 4 18.81 25.42 28.28
CA LEU A 4 17.86 25.18 27.21
C LEU A 4 18.52 24.66 25.92
N SER A 5 19.67 25.21 25.55
CA SER A 5 20.40 24.84 24.33
C SER A 5 20.84 23.38 24.35
N GLU A 6 21.36 22.92 25.50
CA GLU A 6 21.82 21.55 25.66
C GLU A 6 20.65 20.56 25.73
N LEU A 7 19.57 20.92 26.43
CA LEU A 7 18.34 20.12 26.44
C LEU A 7 17.69 20.06 25.05
N ALA A 8 17.70 21.15 24.29
CA ALA A 8 17.18 21.18 22.93
C ALA A 8 17.99 20.27 22.00
N VAL A 9 19.33 20.26 22.12
CA VAL A 9 20.19 19.35 21.34
C VAL A 9 19.91 17.91 21.71
N ILE A 10 19.83 17.57 23.00
CA ILE A 10 19.50 16.21 23.45
C ILE A 10 18.12 15.79 22.94
N LEU A 11 17.12 16.67 23.02
CA LEU A 11 15.78 16.40 22.53
C LEU A 11 15.76 16.12 21.02
N ILE A 12 16.49 16.91 20.23
CA ILE A 12 16.63 16.67 18.79
C ILE A 12 17.26 15.31 18.51
N VAL A 13 18.31 14.92 19.24
CA VAL A 13 18.96 13.62 19.08
C VAL A 13 18.00 12.48 19.43
N VAL A 14 17.25 12.59 20.53
CA VAL A 14 16.24 11.59 20.92
C VAL A 14 15.17 11.44 19.85
N ILE A 15 14.64 12.57 19.34
CA ILE A 15 13.67 12.55 18.24
C ILE A 15 14.29 11.92 16.99
N ALA A 16 15.52 12.25 16.63
CA ALA A 16 16.18 11.71 15.45
C ALA A 16 16.35 10.18 15.52
N VAL A 17 16.73 9.63 16.67
CA VAL A 17 16.87 8.17 16.87
C VAL A 17 15.51 7.46 16.78
N LEU A 18 14.47 8.03 17.40
CA LEU A 18 13.12 7.48 17.33
C LEU A 18 12.52 7.59 15.93
N ALA A 19 12.73 8.75 15.30
CA ALA A 19 12.29 9.02 13.94
C ALA A 19 12.98 8.08 12.95
N ALA A 20 14.28 7.82 13.03
CA ALA A 20 14.95 6.90 12.10
C ALA A 20 14.32 5.49 12.08
N LYS A 21 13.84 4.99 13.23
CA LYS A 21 13.18 3.67 13.32
C LYS A 21 11.69 3.70 13.02
N LYS A 22 11.00 4.80 13.32
CA LYS A 22 9.52 4.91 13.23
C LYS A 22 9.00 5.74 12.07
N LEU A 23 9.81 6.60 11.46
CA LEU A 23 9.50 7.32 10.21
C LEU A 23 9.05 6.40 9.08
N PRO A 24 9.72 5.27 8.74
CA PRO A 24 9.28 4.45 7.62
C PRO A 24 7.91 3.80 7.89
N GLU A 25 7.65 3.41 9.13
CA GLU A 25 6.37 2.86 9.57
C GLU A 25 5.27 3.93 9.51
N LEU A 26 5.53 5.12 10.06
CA LEU A 26 4.62 6.26 10.07
C LEU A 26 4.34 6.78 8.66
N ALA A 27 5.35 6.89 7.80
CA ALA A 27 5.18 7.31 6.41
C ALA A 27 4.33 6.30 5.62
N ARG A 28 4.49 5.00 5.88
CA ARG A 28 3.70 3.96 5.22
C ARG A 28 2.25 3.94 5.68
N SER A 29 2.00 4.09 6.99
CA SER A 29 0.64 4.16 7.53
C SER A 29 -0.06 5.47 7.17
N ALA A 30 0.63 6.60 7.33
CA ALA A 30 0.12 7.92 6.94
C ALA A 30 -0.10 8.01 5.43
N GLY A 31 0.76 7.42 4.59
CA GLY A 31 0.59 7.37 3.15
C GLY A 31 -0.67 6.61 2.73
N LYS A 32 -1.05 5.55 3.45
CA LYS A 32 -2.28 4.80 3.20
C LYS A 32 -3.52 5.64 3.50
N SER A 33 -3.57 6.30 4.66
CA SER A 33 -4.68 7.19 5.04
C SER A 33 -4.75 8.45 4.16
N ALA A 34 -3.60 9.04 3.84
CA ALA A 34 -3.51 10.22 2.98
C ALA A 34 -3.97 9.93 1.55
N ARG A 35 -3.76 8.71 1.03
CA ARG A 35 -4.27 8.32 -0.30
C ARG A 35 -5.79 8.29 -0.35
N ILE A 36 -6.42 7.77 0.71
CA ILE A 36 -7.88 7.74 0.84
C ILE A 36 -8.40 9.18 0.92
N LEU A 37 -7.86 9.98 1.85
CA LEU A 37 -8.26 11.37 2.00
C LEU A 37 -8.04 12.19 0.73
N LYS A 38 -6.95 11.95 0.00
CA LYS A 38 -6.67 12.62 -1.28
C LYS A 38 -7.67 12.21 -2.36
N ALA A 39 -8.09 10.95 -2.40
CA ALA A 39 -9.10 10.47 -3.36
C ALA A 39 -10.48 11.07 -3.05
N GLU A 40 -10.89 11.06 -1.77
CA GLU A 40 -12.14 11.69 -1.33
C GLU A 40 -12.14 13.21 -1.56
N ALA A 41 -11.02 13.88 -1.23
CA ALA A 41 -10.87 15.31 -1.50
C ALA A 41 -10.86 15.63 -3.00
N ARG A 42 -10.34 14.74 -3.85
CA ARG A 42 -10.39 14.90 -5.31
C ARG A 42 -11.80 14.72 -5.83
N ALA A 43 -12.55 13.72 -5.35
CA ALA A 43 -13.95 13.53 -5.70
C ALA A 43 -14.80 14.77 -5.36
N MET A 44 -14.59 15.37 -4.18
CA MET A 44 -15.27 16.62 -3.80
C MET A 44 -14.86 17.82 -4.68
N LYS A 45 -13.59 17.90 -5.09
CA LYS A 45 -13.11 18.95 -6.01
C LYS A 45 -13.64 18.75 -7.43
N GLU A 46 -13.73 17.51 -7.87
CA GLU A 46 -14.22 17.12 -9.19
C GLU A 46 -15.74 17.31 -9.29
N GLU A 47 -16.50 17.05 -8.21
CA GLU A 47 -17.90 17.43 -8.09
C GLU A 47 -18.08 18.96 -8.19
N ARG A 48 -17.24 19.73 -7.49
CA ARG A 48 -17.24 21.20 -7.61
C ARG A 48 -16.85 21.69 -9.01
N ALA A 49 -15.85 21.09 -9.64
CA ALA A 49 -15.41 21.45 -10.99
C ALA A 49 -16.42 21.01 -12.07
N SER A 50 -17.16 19.93 -11.85
CA SER A 50 -18.26 19.49 -12.73
C SER A 50 -19.49 20.41 -12.66
N THR A 51 -19.58 21.25 -11.63
CA THR A 51 -20.59 22.32 -11.50
C THR A 51 -20.13 23.65 -12.13
N GLY A 52 -18.86 23.79 -12.50
CA GLY A 52 -18.34 24.97 -13.18
C GLY A 52 -16.82 24.88 -13.40
N GLU A 53 -16.42 24.89 -14.68
CA GLU A 53 -15.05 24.94 -15.18
C GLU A 53 -14.19 23.67 -14.98
N GLN A 54 -14.20 22.84 -16.02
CA GLN A 54 -13.19 21.83 -16.27
C GLN A 54 -11.82 22.49 -16.46
N THR A 55 -10.88 22.21 -15.56
CA THR A 55 -9.45 22.20 -15.91
C THR A 55 -8.76 21.07 -15.14
N GLU A 56 -8.05 20.28 -15.92
CA GLU A 56 -7.37 19.02 -15.66
C GLU A 56 -6.57 18.97 -14.35
N ALA A 57 -6.60 17.81 -13.68
CA ALA A 57 -5.64 17.50 -12.62
C ALA A 57 -5.32 16.01 -12.53
N GLY A 58 -4.59 15.50 -13.52
CA GLY A 58 -3.65 14.39 -13.35
C GLY A 58 -4.26 12.99 -13.39
N GLU A 59 -4.16 12.41 -14.59
CA GLU A 59 -4.22 10.99 -14.90
C GLU A 59 -3.59 10.14 -13.78
N GLY A 60 -4.41 9.35 -13.12
CA GLY A 60 -3.93 8.30 -12.23
C GLY A 60 -3.16 7.30 -13.07
N ALA A 61 -1.84 7.23 -12.89
CA ALA A 61 -1.07 6.07 -13.31
C ALA A 61 -1.76 4.83 -12.71
N ALA A 62 -2.49 4.10 -13.56
CA ALA A 62 -3.15 2.87 -13.19
C ALA A 62 -2.12 2.00 -12.44
N PRO A 63 -2.43 1.48 -11.24
CA PRO A 63 -1.47 0.73 -10.45
C PRO A 63 -1.04 -0.51 -11.24
N ARG A 64 0.14 -0.46 -11.85
CA ARG A 64 0.74 -1.63 -12.48
C ARG A 64 1.35 -2.45 -11.36
N VAL A 65 0.81 -3.65 -11.13
CA VAL A 65 1.37 -4.60 -10.17
C VAL A 65 2.68 -5.09 -10.75
N ILE A 66 3.81 -4.58 -10.23
CA ILE A 66 5.13 -5.13 -10.48
C ILE A 66 5.36 -6.15 -9.36
N PRO A 67 5.45 -7.46 -9.68
CA PRO A 67 5.77 -8.47 -8.69
C PRO A 67 7.13 -8.14 -8.05
N GLY A 68 7.12 -7.71 -6.80
CA GLY A 68 8.33 -7.54 -6.01
C GLY A 68 8.68 -8.88 -5.37
N GLU A 69 9.88 -9.39 -5.63
CA GLU A 69 10.38 -10.56 -4.91
C GLU A 69 10.63 -10.15 -3.45
N ALA A 70 9.85 -10.72 -2.53
CA ALA A 70 10.06 -10.53 -1.11
C ALA A 70 11.23 -11.42 -0.69
N LEU A 71 12.38 -10.81 -0.38
CA LEU A 71 13.48 -11.49 0.29
C LEU A 71 12.97 -11.98 1.66
N ALA A 72 12.70 -13.27 1.77
CA ALA A 72 12.37 -13.91 3.04
C ALA A 72 13.55 -13.71 4.00
N PRO A 73 13.33 -13.35 5.27
CA PRO A 73 14.40 -13.37 6.25
C PRO A 73 14.91 -14.80 6.35
N SER A 74 16.19 -15.02 6.02
CA SER A 74 16.87 -16.31 6.07
C SER A 74 16.85 -16.86 7.50
N ASN A 75 15.79 -17.60 7.83
CA ASN A 75 15.77 -18.49 8.97
C ASN A 75 16.08 -19.87 8.42
N ASP A 76 17.33 -20.28 8.56
CA ASP A 76 17.73 -21.68 8.45
C ASP A 76 16.86 -22.51 9.40
N THR A 77 15.82 -23.18 8.86
CA THR A 77 15.26 -24.48 9.31
C THR A 77 13.97 -24.78 8.53
N ALA A 78 14.04 -25.82 7.68
CA ALA A 78 12.98 -26.67 7.11
C ALA A 78 11.82 -26.05 6.26
N PRO A 79 11.49 -26.64 5.09
CA PRO A 79 10.45 -26.13 4.20
C PRO A 79 9.03 -26.55 4.62
N PRO A 80 8.07 -25.62 4.77
CA PRO A 80 6.67 -25.94 4.61
C PRO A 80 6.30 -25.89 3.12
N THR A 81 5.79 -27.01 2.63
CA THR A 81 5.14 -27.22 1.33
C THR A 81 4.32 -26.00 0.88
N PRO A 82 4.49 -25.50 -0.35
CA PRO A 82 3.67 -24.40 -0.86
C PRO A 82 2.19 -24.82 -0.97
N PRO A 83 1.23 -24.01 -0.49
CA PRO A 83 -0.17 -24.22 -0.79
C PRO A 83 -0.39 -24.02 -2.30
N GLN A 84 -0.80 -25.10 -2.98
CA GLN A 84 -1.23 -25.07 -4.38
C GLN A 84 -2.29 -23.98 -4.56
N SER A 85 -2.01 -23.07 -5.48
CA SER A 85 -2.98 -22.12 -6.04
C SER A 85 -3.45 -22.63 -7.42
N PRO A 86 -4.66 -22.25 -7.85
CA PRO A 86 -5.63 -23.12 -8.53
C PRO A 86 -5.27 -23.49 -9.98
N GLN A 87 -5.63 -24.71 -10.40
CA GLN A 87 -5.68 -25.09 -11.82
C GLN A 87 -7.13 -24.97 -12.32
N PRO A 88 -7.51 -23.91 -13.04
CA PRO A 88 -8.76 -23.86 -13.78
C PRO A 88 -8.51 -24.51 -15.15
N GLY A 89 -8.92 -25.76 -15.28
CA GLY A 89 -8.82 -26.45 -16.56
C GLY A 89 -9.32 -27.87 -16.46
N HIS A 90 -10.61 -28.07 -16.80
CA HIS A 90 -11.13 -29.15 -17.65
C HIS A 90 -12.63 -28.90 -17.90
N PRO A 91 -13.04 -28.39 -19.07
CA PRO A 91 -14.40 -28.58 -19.57
C PRO A 91 -14.42 -29.95 -20.28
N ALA A 92 -14.70 -31.02 -19.55
CA ALA A 92 -14.83 -32.35 -20.13
C ALA A 92 -15.79 -33.22 -19.33
N SER A 93 -17.08 -32.94 -19.46
CA SER A 93 -18.16 -33.91 -19.24
C SER A 93 -19.39 -33.47 -20.04
N GLU A 94 -19.33 -33.78 -21.34
CA GLU A 94 -20.40 -33.88 -22.33
C GLU A 94 -21.28 -35.14 -22.05
N PRO A 95 -22.49 -35.39 -22.62
CA PRO A 95 -23.71 -34.60 -22.90
C PRO A 95 -24.98 -35.28 -22.25
N PRO A 96 -26.26 -34.99 -22.64
CA PRO A 96 -27.44 -35.27 -21.82
C PRO A 96 -27.96 -36.72 -21.97
N GLN A 97 -28.22 -37.38 -20.84
CA GLN A 97 -28.94 -38.66 -20.81
C GLN A 97 -30.45 -38.41 -20.87
N ALA A 98 -31.02 -38.60 -22.07
CA ALA A 98 -32.44 -38.76 -22.33
C ALA A 98 -32.69 -40.18 -22.85
N ARG A 99 -33.39 -40.99 -22.04
CA ARG A 99 -34.04 -42.32 -22.26
C ARG A 99 -34.20 -42.93 -20.87
N ASP A 100 -35.38 -43.29 -20.35
CA ASP A 100 -36.63 -43.79 -20.91
C ASP A 100 -37.87 -43.13 -20.27
#